data_AF-A0A0D8XV83-F1
#
_entry.id   AF-A0A0D8XV83-F1
#
_cell.length_a   1.000
_cell.length_b   1.000
_cell.length_c   1.000
_cell.angle_alpha   90.00
_cell.angle_beta   90.00
_cell.angle_gamma   90.00
#
_symmetry.space_group_name_H-M   'P 1'
#
loop_
_entity.id
_entity.type
_entity.pdbx_description
1 polymer ?
#
loop_
_entity_poly.entity_id
_entity_poly.type
_entity_poly.pdbx_seq_one_letter_code
_entity_poly.pdbx_strand_id
1 'polypeptide(L)'
;MQKFLAVACQSLNVQRNRATYYHQRNRFIPVALRRFFLRYPRAHLYITLGILCCAMLSPLVPSFYYFFKLSPAEFDEYVKARRALVRERQRYGTNLWIPFYSAGEPSKETQSNE
;
A
#
# COMPACT_ATOMS: atom_id res chain seq x y z
N MET A 1 -1.36 57.05 24.87
CA MET A 1 -0.70 55.82 24.36
C MET A 1 -1.51 54.54 24.55
N GLN A 2 -2.23 54.34 25.67
CA GLN A 2 -3.01 53.12 25.92
C GLN A 2 -4.10 52.81 24.86
N LYS A 3 -4.75 53.85 24.31
CA LYS A 3 -5.78 53.69 23.26
C LYS A 3 -5.20 53.15 21.93
N PHE A 4 -3.97 53.53 21.58
CA PHE A 4 -3.29 53.02 20.39
C PHE A 4 -2.86 51.57 20.55
N LEU A 5 -2.41 51.18 21.75
CA LEU A 5 -2.09 49.78 22.05
C LEU A 5 -3.34 48.90 22.00
N ALA A 6 -4.48 49.38 22.48
CA ALA A 6 -5.74 48.65 22.39
C ALA A 6 -6.16 48.40 20.92
N VAL A 7 -6.09 49.42 20.07
CA VAL A 7 -6.41 49.30 18.63
C VAL A 7 -5.41 48.39 17.90
N ALA A 8 -4.11 48.50 18.21
CA ALA A 8 -3.08 47.61 17.66
C ALA A 8 -3.30 46.15 18.07
N CYS A 9 -3.58 45.88 19.35
CA CYS A 9 -3.95 44.54 19.85
C CYS A 9 -5.20 43.99 19.16
N GLN A 10 -6.21 44.84 18.92
CA GLN A 10 -7.43 44.44 18.25
C GLN A 10 -7.18 44.08 16.78
N SER A 11 -6.32 44.83 16.08
CA SER A 11 -5.91 44.53 14.71
C SER A 11 -5.06 43.24 14.60
N LEU A 12 -4.19 42.97 15.58
CA LEU A 12 -3.41 41.74 15.66
C LEU A 12 -4.30 40.51 15.91
N ASN A 13 -5.33 40.64 16.77
CA ASN A 13 -6.31 39.58 16.98
C ASN A 13 -7.18 39.33 15.73
N VAL A 14 -7.54 40.37 14.98
CA VAL A 14 -8.26 40.24 13.71
C VAL A 14 -7.40 39.61 12.61
N GLN A 15 -6.09 39.90 12.56
CA GLN A 15 -5.17 39.20 11.65
C GLN A 15 -4.93 37.74 12.02
N ARG A 16 -4.90 37.40 13.32
CA ARG A 16 -4.89 36.00 13.78
C ARG A 16 -6.15 35.24 13.36
N ASN A 17 -7.27 35.95 13.21
CA ASN A 17 -8.57 35.42 12.75
C ASN A 17 -8.77 35.52 11.22
N ARG A 18 -7.76 35.94 10.44
CA ARG A 18 -7.88 36.04 8.98
C ARG A 18 -7.74 34.64 8.34
N ALA A 19 -8.78 34.24 7.60
CA ALA A 19 -8.93 32.98 6.86
C ALA A 19 -8.88 31.70 7.72
N THR A 20 -9.81 31.58 8.66
CA THR A 20 -10.09 30.39 9.46
C THR A 20 -10.83 29.27 8.72
N TYR A 21 -10.70 29.13 7.40
CA TYR A 21 -11.23 27.96 6.67
C TYR A 21 -10.53 26.65 7.07
N TYR A 22 -9.43 26.74 7.83
CA TYR A 22 -8.63 25.60 8.27
C TYR A 22 -8.82 25.21 9.74
N HIS A 23 -9.68 25.87 10.53
CA HIS A 23 -10.02 25.40 11.88
C HIS A 23 -10.82 24.09 11.80
N GLN A 24 -10.11 22.97 11.83
CA GLN A 24 -10.72 21.65 11.83
C GLN A 24 -11.06 21.22 13.24
N ARG A 25 -12.37 20.99 13.46
CA ARG A 25 -12.97 20.36 14.64
C ARG A 25 -12.53 18.90 14.81
N ASN A 26 -12.08 18.25 13.74
CA ASN A 26 -11.81 16.80 13.72
C ASN A 26 -10.30 16.51 13.71
N ARG A 27 -9.78 15.96 14.81
CA ARG A 27 -8.34 15.69 15.03
C ARG A 27 -7.85 14.38 14.40
N PHE A 28 -8.69 13.67 13.65
CA PHE A 28 -8.38 12.33 13.14
C PHE A 28 -7.20 12.30 12.16
N ILE A 29 -7.02 13.36 11.36
CA ILE A 29 -5.95 13.41 10.35
C ILE A 29 -4.75 14.19 10.93
N PRO A 30 -3.55 13.59 10.97
CA PRO A 30 -2.34 14.28 11.41
C PRO A 30 -2.09 15.55 10.59
N VAL A 31 -1.69 16.63 11.26
CA VAL A 31 -1.47 17.95 10.64
C VAL A 31 -0.45 17.88 9.49
N ALA A 32 0.57 17.02 9.60
CA ALA A 32 1.59 16.81 8.57
C ALA A 32 0.99 16.22 7.28
N LEU A 33 0.18 15.16 7.39
CA LEU A 33 -0.51 14.52 6.27
C LEU A 33 -1.45 15.51 5.58
N ARG A 34 -2.20 16.29 6.35
CA ARG A 34 -3.09 17.33 5.80
C ARG A 34 -2.30 18.37 5.00
N ARG A 35 -1.23 18.92 5.57
CA ARG A 35 -0.37 19.90 4.89
C ARG A 35 0.24 19.32 3.61
N PHE A 36 0.61 18.04 3.62
CA PHE A 36 1.13 17.36 2.45
C PHE A 36 0.09 17.28 1.32
N PHE A 37 -1.13 16.83 1.59
CA PHE A 37 -2.17 16.74 0.56
C PHE A 37 -2.67 18.10 0.07
N LEU A 38 -2.68 19.13 0.93
CA LEU A 38 -2.98 20.51 0.51
C LEU A 38 -1.90 21.07 -0.42
N ARG A 39 -0.63 20.76 -0.13
CA ARG A 39 0.50 21.18 -0.97
C ARG A 39 0.59 20.37 -2.29
N TYR A 40 0.20 19.11 -2.25
CA TYR A 40 0.27 18.18 -3.38
C TYR A 40 -1.09 17.52 -3.62
N PRO A 41 -2.02 18.19 -4.33
CA PRO A 41 -3.38 17.68 -4.54
C PRO A 41 -3.41 16.37 -5.35
N ARG A 42 -2.39 16.13 -6.19
CA ARG A 42 -2.25 14.90 -6.99
C ARG A 42 -1.52 13.75 -6.28
N ALA A 43 -1.12 13.92 -5.02
CA ALA A 43 -0.34 12.90 -4.32
C ALA A 43 -1.02 11.53 -4.24
N HIS A 44 -2.34 11.50 -4.11
CA HIS A 44 -3.12 10.26 -4.07
C HIS A 44 -2.97 9.41 -5.35
N LEU A 45 -2.82 10.03 -6.52
CA LEU A 45 -2.59 9.34 -7.79
C LEU A 45 -1.22 8.65 -7.80
N TYR A 46 -0.19 9.31 -7.28
CA TYR A 46 1.14 8.71 -7.18
C TYR A 46 1.22 7.61 -6.12
N ILE A 47 0.50 7.77 -5.00
CA ILE A 47 0.41 6.73 -3.97
C ILE A 47 -0.26 5.48 -4.54
N THR A 48 -1.40 5.63 -5.22
CA THR A 48 -2.11 4.50 -5.85
C THR A 48 -1.28 3.85 -6.95
N LEU A 49 -0.60 4.64 -7.78
CA LEU A 49 0.36 4.13 -8.76
C LEU A 49 1.49 3.34 -8.08
N GLY A 50 2.07 3.85 -7.00
CA GLY A 50 3.11 3.17 -6.24
C GLY A 50 2.64 1.84 -5.67
N ILE A 51 1.43 1.81 -5.09
CA ILE A 51 0.82 0.56 -4.59
C ILE A 51 0.62 -0.44 -5.74
N LEU A 52 0.13 0.03 -6.90
CA LEU A 52 -0.06 -0.81 -8.08
C LEU A 52 1.26 -1.38 -8.58
N CYS A 53 2.31 -0.57 -8.68
CA CYS A 53 3.65 -1.01 -9.04
C CYS A 53 4.17 -2.07 -8.06
N CYS A 54 4.03 -1.86 -6.76
CA CYS A 54 4.40 -2.85 -5.75
C CYS A 54 3.60 -4.15 -5.88
N ALA A 55 2.31 -4.07 -6.17
CA ALA A 55 1.46 -5.25 -6.39
C ALA A 55 1.90 -6.03 -7.64
N MET A 56 2.28 -5.35 -8.72
CA MET A 56 2.82 -5.99 -9.93
C MET A 56 4.19 -6.64 -9.70
N LEU A 57 5.03 -6.05 -8.84
CA LEU A 57 6.36 -6.56 -8.52
C LEU A 57 6.35 -7.67 -7.45
N SER A 58 5.34 -7.72 -6.58
CA SER A 58 5.17 -8.72 -5.52
C SER A 58 5.46 -10.18 -5.94
N PRO A 59 4.94 -10.70 -7.08
CA PRO A 59 5.20 -12.08 -7.49
C PRO A 59 6.66 -12.34 -7.91
N LEU A 60 7.45 -11.31 -8.18
CA LEU A 60 8.87 -11.47 -8.54
C LEU A 60 9.76 -11.64 -7.31
N VAL A 61 9.36 -11.10 -6.15
CA VAL A 61 10.17 -11.11 -4.93
C VAL A 61 10.60 -12.53 -4.50
N PRO A 62 9.70 -13.54 -4.45
CA PRO A 62 10.13 -14.90 -4.12
C PRO A 62 11.09 -15.48 -5.15
N SER A 63 10.88 -15.20 -6.44
CA SER A 63 11.78 -15.68 -7.50
C SER A 63 13.20 -15.16 -7.34
N PHE A 64 13.36 -13.87 -7.03
CA PHE A 64 14.68 -13.31 -6.74
C PHE A 64 15.30 -13.93 -5.49
N TYR A 65 14.52 -14.12 -4.43
CA TYR A 65 15.00 -14.77 -3.20
C TYR A 65 15.55 -16.18 -3.48
N TYR A 66 14.79 -17.02 -4.21
CA TYR A 66 15.22 -18.38 -4.52
C TYR A 66 16.35 -18.43 -5.54
N PHE A 67 16.41 -17.48 -6.48
CA PHE A 67 17.53 -17.37 -7.43
C PHE A 67 18.87 -17.16 -6.74
N PHE A 68 18.91 -16.33 -5.68
CA PHE A 68 20.15 -16.11 -4.93
C PHE A 68 20.49 -17.23 -3.95
N LYS A 69 19.50 -18.02 -3.52
CA LYS A 69 19.66 -19.03 -2.47
C LYS A 69 19.93 -20.44 -3.00
N LEU A 70 19.37 -20.81 -4.14
CA LEU A 70 19.42 -22.16 -4.69
C LEU A 70 20.58 -22.34 -5.68
N SER A 71 20.99 -23.59 -5.85
CA SER A 71 21.87 -23.95 -6.97
C SER A 71 21.12 -23.82 -8.31
N PRO A 72 21.82 -23.71 -9.45
CA PRO A 72 21.17 -23.57 -10.76
C PRO A 72 20.20 -24.72 -11.08
N ALA A 73 20.54 -25.95 -10.71
CA ALA A 73 19.69 -27.12 -10.95
C ALA A 73 18.40 -27.09 -10.11
N GLU A 74 18.52 -26.76 -8.82
CA GLU A 74 17.36 -26.63 -7.92
C GLU A 74 16.47 -25.45 -8.31
N PHE A 75 17.05 -24.36 -8.83
CA PHE A 75 16.29 -23.23 -9.32
C PHE A 75 15.48 -23.59 -10.58
N ASP A 76 16.03 -24.39 -11.50
CA ASP A 76 15.32 -24.87 -12.68
C ASP A 76 14.12 -25.75 -12.30
N GLU A 77 14.28 -26.63 -11.31
CA GLU A 77 13.18 -27.43 -10.76
C GLU A 77 12.11 -26.54 -10.12
N TYR A 78 12.52 -25.56 -9.31
CA TYR A 78 11.62 -24.58 -8.72
C TYR A 78 10.80 -23.83 -9.77
N VAL A 79 11.44 -23.38 -10.86
CA VAL A 79 10.77 -22.66 -11.95
C VAL A 79 9.75 -23.56 -12.65
N LYS A 80 10.09 -24.83 -12.91
CA LYS A 80 9.17 -25.81 -13.51
C LYS A 80 7.95 -26.06 -12.62
N ALA A 81 8.17 -26.33 -11.33
CA ALA A 81 7.09 -26.54 -10.36
C ALA A 81 6.17 -25.31 -10.25
N ARG A 82 6.77 -24.11 -10.19
CA ARG A 82 6.01 -22.86 -10.12
C ARG A 82 5.17 -22.61 -11.37
N ARG A 83 5.71 -22.88 -12.57
CA ARG A 83 4.97 -22.77 -13.84
C ARG A 83 3.81 -23.77 -13.92
N ALA A 84 4.00 -25.00 -13.44
CA ALA A 84 2.95 -26.00 -13.38
C ALA A 84 1.78 -25.50 -12.49
N LEU A 85 2.08 -25.02 -11.28
CA LEU A 85 1.08 -24.45 -10.39
C LEU A 85 0.36 -23.25 -11.01
N VAL A 86 1.06 -22.35 -11.70
CA VAL A 86 0.41 -21.21 -12.38
C VAL A 86 -0.56 -21.68 -13.46
N ARG A 87 -0.22 -22.72 -14.24
CA ARG A 87 -1.14 -23.28 -15.24
C ARG A 87 -2.37 -23.89 -14.59
N GLU A 88 -2.21 -24.60 -13.47
CA GLU A 88 -3.36 -25.15 -12.72
C GLU A 88 -4.28 -24.03 -12.22
N ARG A 89 -3.71 -22.98 -11.62
CA ARG A 89 -4.47 -21.79 -11.17
C ARG A 89 -5.24 -21.15 -12.33
N GLN A 90 -4.62 -21.00 -13.50
CA GLN A 90 -5.25 -20.41 -14.68
C GLN A 90 -6.37 -21.30 -15.25
N ARG A 91 -6.19 -22.62 -15.21
CA ARG A 91 -7.13 -23.58 -15.81
C ARG A 91 -8.32 -23.87 -14.91
N TYR A 92 -8.10 -24.00 -13.61
CA TYR A 92 -9.11 -24.48 -12.66
C TYR A 92 -9.54 -23.45 -11.64
N GLY A 93 -8.89 -22.29 -11.57
CA GLY A 93 -9.20 -21.29 -10.55
C GLY A 93 -8.89 -21.76 -9.12
N THR A 94 -8.07 -22.81 -8.97
CA THR A 94 -7.62 -23.32 -7.66
C THR A 94 -6.45 -22.47 -7.17
N ASN A 95 -6.16 -22.44 -5.86
CA ASN A 95 -4.97 -21.82 -5.28
C ASN A 95 -4.74 -20.32 -5.64
N LEU A 96 -5.80 -19.54 -5.86
CA LEU A 96 -5.70 -18.08 -6.02
C LEU A 96 -5.48 -17.38 -4.67
N TRP A 97 -4.67 -16.33 -4.69
CA TRP A 97 -4.45 -15.46 -3.53
C TRP A 97 -5.70 -14.64 -3.15
N ILE A 98 -6.56 -14.37 -4.13
CA ILE A 98 -7.79 -13.58 -3.95
C ILE A 98 -8.95 -14.56 -3.69
N PRO A 99 -9.68 -14.44 -2.57
CA PRO A 99 -10.56 -15.49 -2.04
C PRO A 99 -11.94 -15.56 -2.73
N PHE A 100 -12.06 -15.26 -4.01
CA PHE A 100 -13.38 -15.25 -4.69
C PHE A 100 -13.71 -16.56 -5.43
N TYR A 101 -12.78 -17.53 -5.50
CA TYR A 101 -13.00 -18.83 -6.17
C TYR A 101 -12.33 -20.04 -5.49
N SER A 102 -11.98 -19.98 -4.19
CA SER A 102 -11.52 -21.20 -3.50
C SER A 102 -12.71 -22.08 -3.11
N ALA A 103 -13.37 -22.67 -4.10
CA ALA A 103 -14.20 -23.85 -3.87
C ALA A 103 -13.27 -25.06 -3.88
N GLY A 104 -12.86 -25.50 -2.68
CA GLY A 104 -12.09 -26.73 -2.51
C GLY A 104 -10.94 -26.53 -1.53
N GLU A 105 -11.04 -27.22 -0.39
CA GLU A 105 -9.97 -27.35 0.59
C GLU A 105 -8.65 -27.81 -0.07
N PRO A 106 -7.49 -27.41 0.46
CA PRO A 106 -6.21 -27.91 -0.02
C PRO A 106 -6.16 -29.43 0.20
N SER A 107 -6.01 -30.19 -0.88
CA SER A 107 -5.81 -31.64 -0.84
C SER A 107 -4.59 -31.97 0.02
N LYS A 108 -4.83 -32.54 1.20
CA LYS A 108 -3.81 -33.10 2.10
C LYS A 108 -3.31 -34.45 1.57
N GLU A 109 -2.74 -34.49 0.37
CA GLU A 109 -2.19 -35.75 -0.15
C GLU A 109 -0.89 -35.46 -0.91
N THR A 110 0.23 -35.55 -0.21
CA THR A 110 1.48 -36.26 -0.62
C THR A 110 2.51 -36.10 0.52
N GLN A 111 2.19 -36.64 1.70
CA GLN A 111 3.17 -37.01 2.73
C GLN A 111 2.70 -38.31 3.39
N SER A 112 2.50 -39.33 2.56
CA SER A 112 2.41 -40.72 2.98
C SER A 112 2.70 -41.55 1.75
N ASN A 113 3.96 -41.97 1.60
CA ASN A 113 4.32 -43.31 1.17
C ASN A 113 5.82 -43.43 1.42
N GLU A 114 6.10 -44.25 2.44
CA GLU A 114 7.31 -45.06 2.58
C GLU A 114 7.60 -45.86 1.30
#